data_AF-A0A9E1W4B2-F1
#
_entry.id   AF-A0A9E1W4B2-F1
#
_cell.length_a   1.000
_cell.length_b   1.000
_cell.length_c   1.000
_cell.angle_alpha   90.00
_cell.angle_beta   90.00
_cell.angle_gamma   90.00
#
_symmetry.space_group_name_H-M   'P 1'
#
loop_
_entity.id
_entity.type
_entity.pdbx_description
1 polymer ?
#
loop_
_entity_poly.entity_id
_entity_poly.type
_entity_poly.pdbx_seq_one_letter_code
_entity_poly.pdbx_strand_id
1 'polypeptide(L)'
;DHGIAVPLHFLTPNFDVPIIPANINCQGPPLAPLPRAWAFGEALRRAADSFPERIAIVGTGGISHWPATPDSGKINEPWDRDFLDRWCRNDKDALLDYDDASVYADAGQGGFEIRTFLAVSAAAAGATGTVHFFQPIPIFAVSCTIASYAL
;
A
#
# COMPACT_ATOMS: atom_id res chain seq x y z
N ASP A 1 -14.51 -6.30 -2.49
CA ASP A 1 -14.99 -5.32 -3.49
C ASP A 1 -13.89 -5.09 -4.52
N HIS A 2 -13.83 -3.93 -5.17
CA HIS A 2 -12.82 -3.63 -6.20
C HIS A 2 -11.39 -3.58 -5.64
N GLY A 3 -11.17 -3.17 -4.39
CA GLY A 3 -9.83 -3.08 -3.78
C GLY A 3 -9.11 -4.43 -3.65
N ILE A 4 -9.87 -5.53 -3.72
CA ILE A 4 -9.36 -6.91 -3.75
C ILE A 4 -9.49 -7.49 -5.16
N ALA A 5 -10.64 -7.34 -5.82
CA ALA A 5 -10.94 -8.04 -7.06
C ALA A 5 -10.13 -7.53 -8.26
N VAL A 6 -9.88 -6.21 -8.36
CA VAL A 6 -9.14 -5.61 -9.49
C VAL A 6 -7.72 -6.15 -9.59
N PRO A 7 -6.86 -6.11 -8.54
CA PRO A 7 -5.51 -6.65 -8.64
C PRO A 7 -5.52 -8.17 -8.88
N LEU A 8 -6.45 -8.92 -8.28
CA LEU A 8 -6.53 -10.37 -8.49
C LEU A 8 -6.94 -10.77 -9.91
N HIS A 9 -7.76 -9.97 -10.59
CA HIS A 9 -8.08 -10.17 -12.00
C HIS A 9 -6.81 -10.25 -12.87
N PHE A 10 -5.76 -9.48 -12.53
CA PHE A 10 -4.49 -9.49 -13.23
C PHE A 10 -3.49 -10.53 -12.69
N LEU A 11 -3.48 -10.77 -11.37
CA LEU A 11 -2.50 -11.66 -10.73
C LEU A 11 -2.87 -13.15 -10.80
N THR A 12 -4.17 -13.48 -10.74
CA THR A 12 -4.71 -14.84 -10.86
C THR A 12 -6.04 -14.79 -11.64
N PRO A 13 -5.98 -14.60 -12.96
CA PRO A 13 -7.19 -14.42 -13.78
C PRO A 13 -8.16 -15.62 -13.73
N ASN A 14 -7.65 -16.81 -13.41
CA ASN A 14 -8.44 -18.03 -13.26
C ASN A 14 -8.88 -18.30 -11.82
N PHE A 15 -8.46 -17.48 -10.84
CA PHE A 15 -8.72 -17.68 -9.42
C PHE A 15 -8.38 -19.09 -8.92
N ASP A 16 -7.25 -19.61 -9.38
CA ASP A 16 -6.74 -20.96 -9.12
C ASP A 16 -5.82 -21.07 -7.90
N VAL A 17 -5.56 -19.94 -7.22
CA VAL A 17 -4.82 -19.88 -5.95
C VAL A 17 -5.74 -19.49 -4.79
N PRO A 18 -5.61 -20.11 -3.60
CA PRO A 18 -6.38 -19.71 -2.43
C PRO A 18 -6.08 -18.26 -2.02
N ILE A 19 -7.12 -17.48 -1.74
CA ILE A 19 -7.02 -16.08 -1.34
C ILE A 19 -7.55 -15.88 0.07
N ILE A 20 -6.75 -15.25 0.94
CA ILE A 20 -7.18 -14.79 2.25
C ILE A 20 -7.25 -13.26 2.22
N PRO A 21 -8.45 -12.65 2.16
CA PRO A 21 -8.56 -11.20 2.20
C PRO A 21 -8.29 -10.67 3.60
N ALA A 22 -7.54 -9.58 3.69
CA ALA A 22 -7.30 -8.84 4.93
C ALA A 22 -7.55 -7.34 4.69
N ASN A 23 -8.51 -6.77 5.41
CA ASN A 23 -8.90 -5.37 5.26
C ASN A 23 -8.23 -4.52 6.35
N ILE A 24 -7.66 -3.38 5.93
CA ILE A 24 -7.14 -2.34 6.84
C ILE A 24 -8.04 -1.11 6.68
N ASN A 25 -8.53 -0.53 7.79
CA ASN A 25 -9.33 0.69 7.72
C ASN A 25 -8.45 1.88 7.31
N CYS A 26 -8.61 2.32 6.07
CA CYS A 26 -7.99 3.51 5.47
C CYS A 26 -9.03 4.58 5.07
N GLN A 27 -10.33 4.29 5.22
CA GLN A 27 -11.39 5.08 4.60
C GLN A 27 -11.87 6.23 5.48
N GLY A 28 -12.01 5.98 6.79
CA GLY A 28 -12.60 6.95 7.71
C GLY A 28 -12.09 6.77 9.15
N PRO A 29 -11.98 7.87 9.91
CA PRO A 29 -11.49 7.82 11.27
C PRO A 29 -12.42 7.03 12.22
N PRO A 30 -11.88 6.39 13.27
CA PRO A 30 -10.45 6.30 13.57
C PRO A 30 -9.72 5.34 12.61
N LEU A 31 -8.65 5.85 11.97
CA LEU A 31 -7.82 5.06 11.06
C LEU A 31 -6.92 4.11 11.87
N ALA A 32 -6.48 3.02 11.24
CA ALA A 32 -5.48 2.16 11.87
C ALA A 32 -4.17 2.97 12.09
N PRO A 33 -3.59 3.04 13.29
CA PRO A 33 -2.31 3.74 13.47
C PRO A 33 -1.23 3.10 12.59
N LEU A 34 -0.34 3.90 11.98
CA LEU A 34 0.73 3.37 11.13
C LEU A 34 1.61 2.31 11.83
N PRO A 35 2.00 2.47 13.11
CA PRO A 35 2.72 1.42 13.83
C PRO A 35 1.94 0.11 13.97
N ARG A 36 0.60 0.18 13.99
CA ARG A 36 -0.25 -1.01 14.04
C ARG A 36 -0.32 -1.72 12.70
N ALA A 37 -0.35 -0.98 11.59
CA ALA A 37 -0.26 -1.55 10.25
C ALA A 37 1.11 -2.23 10.02
N TRP A 38 2.19 -1.62 10.50
CA TRP A 38 3.53 -2.22 10.50
C TRP A 38 3.57 -3.53 11.32
N ALA A 39 3.11 -3.48 12.58
CA ALA A 39 3.07 -4.66 13.45
C ALA A 39 2.21 -5.80 12.87
N PHE A 40 1.15 -5.46 12.13
CA PHE A 40 0.35 -6.44 11.40
C PHE A 40 1.16 -7.12 10.28
N GLY A 41 1.93 -6.37 9.50
CA GLY A 41 2.85 -6.92 8.51
C GLY A 41 3.91 -7.87 9.10
N GLU A 42 4.51 -7.50 10.23
CA GLU A 42 5.43 -8.40 10.96
C GLU A 42 4.74 -9.70 11.41
N ALA A 43 3.46 -9.62 11.79
CA ALA A 43 2.66 -10.80 12.14
C ALA A 43 2.33 -11.66 10.92
N LEU A 44 2.01 -11.05 9.78
CA LEU A 44 1.81 -11.76 8.51
C LEU A 44 3.07 -12.52 8.09
N ARG A 45 4.25 -11.90 8.23
CA ARG A 45 5.53 -12.58 7.95
C ARG A 45 5.75 -13.79 8.83
N ARG A 46 5.58 -13.65 10.15
CA ARG A 46 5.72 -14.79 11.08
C ARG A 46 4.74 -15.92 10.76
N ALA A 47 3.51 -15.57 10.38
CA ALA A 47 2.52 -16.55 9.96
C ALA A 47 2.97 -17.25 8.66
N ALA A 48 3.36 -16.49 7.64
CA ALA A 48 3.82 -17.04 6.37
C ALA A 48 5.02 -17.98 6.54
N ASP A 49 6.01 -17.61 7.37
CA ASP A 49 7.20 -18.43 7.65
C ASP A 49 6.87 -19.72 8.43
N SER A 50 5.69 -19.81 9.05
CA SER A 50 5.26 -21.00 9.81
C SER A 50 4.63 -22.11 8.96
N PHE A 51 4.42 -21.84 7.66
CA PHE A 51 3.85 -22.78 6.71
C PHE A 51 4.89 -23.18 5.64
N PRO A 52 4.88 -24.45 5.16
CA PRO A 52 5.78 -24.90 4.09
C PRO A 52 5.43 -24.32 2.71
N GLU A 53 4.21 -23.82 2.51
CA GLU A 53 3.75 -23.23 1.26
C GLU A 53 4.40 -21.86 0.98
N ARG A 54 4.55 -21.53 -0.31
CA ARG A 54 4.95 -20.18 -0.72
C ARG A 54 3.75 -19.24 -0.66
N ILE A 55 3.81 -18.26 0.23
CA ILE A 55 2.74 -17.29 0.45
C ILE A 55 3.16 -15.93 -0.13
N ALA A 56 2.34 -15.38 -1.03
CA ALA A 56 2.50 -14.01 -1.52
C ALA A 56 1.65 -13.05 -0.66
N ILE A 57 2.25 -11.93 -0.25
CA ILE A 57 1.54 -10.84 0.43
C ILE A 57 1.40 -9.70 -0.57
N VAL A 58 0.16 -9.29 -0.84
CA VAL A 58 -0.15 -8.23 -1.80
C VAL A 58 -0.83 -7.07 -1.07
N GLY A 59 -0.17 -5.92 -1.06
CA GLY A 59 -0.76 -4.65 -0.63
C GLY A 59 -1.39 -3.94 -1.82
N THR A 60 -2.58 -3.37 -1.62
CA THR A 60 -3.35 -2.72 -2.69
C THR A 60 -3.76 -1.30 -2.27
N GLY A 61 -4.12 -0.49 -3.26
CA GLY A 61 -4.46 0.93 -3.09
C GLY A 61 -3.33 1.88 -3.50
N GLY A 62 -3.58 3.15 -3.25
CA GLY A 62 -2.67 4.27 -3.40
C GLY A 62 -2.57 4.83 -4.83
N ILE A 63 -1.77 5.89 -5.02
CA ILE A 63 -1.14 6.66 -3.93
C ILE A 63 -1.93 7.95 -3.68
N SER A 64 -1.43 9.14 -4.03
CA SER A 64 -2.18 10.38 -3.76
C SER A 64 -3.43 10.48 -4.62
N HIS A 65 -4.59 10.69 -3.98
CA HIS A 65 -5.87 10.95 -4.64
C HIS A 65 -6.96 11.46 -3.67
N TRP A 66 -7.94 12.18 -4.22
CA TRP A 66 -9.01 12.91 -3.49
C TRP A 66 -10.43 12.48 -3.89
N PRO A 67 -10.79 11.18 -3.74
CA PRO A 67 -12.05 10.64 -4.26
C PRO A 67 -13.29 11.31 -3.65
N ALA A 68 -14.26 11.69 -4.47
CA ALA A 68 -15.53 12.28 -4.00
C ALA A 68 -15.37 13.54 -3.11
N THR A 69 -14.33 14.33 -3.32
CA THR A 69 -14.16 15.68 -2.73
C THR A 69 -14.08 16.74 -3.82
N PRO A 70 -14.18 18.04 -3.48
CA PRO A 70 -13.97 19.12 -4.45
C PRO A 70 -12.61 19.07 -5.17
N ASP A 71 -11.60 18.48 -4.53
CA ASP A 71 -10.24 18.31 -5.09
C ASP A 71 -10.07 17.03 -5.92
N SER A 72 -11.15 16.29 -6.20
CA SER A 72 -11.10 15.07 -7.02
C SER A 72 -10.44 15.34 -8.37
N GLY A 73 -9.47 14.49 -8.73
CA GLY A 73 -8.61 14.67 -9.92
C GLY A 73 -7.22 15.23 -9.61
N LYS A 74 -7.03 15.83 -8.43
CA LYS A 74 -5.69 16.21 -7.93
C LYS A 74 -4.83 14.96 -7.71
N ILE A 75 -3.57 15.06 -8.12
CA ILE A 75 -2.51 14.07 -7.88
C ILE A 75 -1.28 14.85 -7.41
N ASN A 76 -0.62 14.39 -6.35
CA ASN A 76 0.63 14.97 -5.85
C ASN A 76 1.80 14.03 -6.14
N GLU A 77 2.25 14.06 -7.40
CA GLU A 77 3.33 13.20 -7.87
C GLU A 77 4.65 13.35 -7.08
N PRO A 78 5.11 14.57 -6.70
CA PRO A 78 6.29 14.71 -5.85
C PRO A 78 6.17 13.97 -4.51
N TRP A 79 5.00 14.03 -3.86
CA TRP A 79 4.76 13.30 -2.61
C TRP A 79 4.78 11.79 -2.83
N ASP A 80 4.15 11.31 -3.91
CA ASP A 80 4.13 9.89 -4.25
C ASP A 80 5.54 9.34 -4.49
N ARG A 81 6.39 10.11 -5.19
CA ARG A 81 7.78 9.73 -5.47
C ARG A 81 8.63 9.69 -4.20
N ASP A 82 8.46 10.66 -3.30
CA ASP A 82 9.14 10.66 -1.99
C ASP A 82 8.71 9.44 -1.16
N PHE A 83 7.41 9.17 -1.08
CA PHE A 83 6.89 7.99 -0.40
C PHE A 83 7.45 6.69 -0.97
N LEU A 84 7.48 6.55 -2.30
CA LEU A 84 7.99 5.35 -2.96
C LEU A 84 9.50 5.18 -2.80
N ASP A 85 10.28 6.26 -2.73
CA ASP A 85 11.72 6.17 -2.41
C ASP A 85 11.94 5.60 -1.00
N ARG A 86 11.24 6.13 0.01
CA ARG A 86 11.25 5.60 1.38
C ARG A 86 10.82 4.13 1.43
N TRP A 87 9.78 3.79 0.68
CA TRP A 87 9.27 2.42 0.57
C TRP A 87 10.31 1.47 -0.05
N CYS A 88 10.95 1.85 -1.16
CA CYS A 88 12.01 1.06 -1.79
C CYS A 88 13.19 0.83 -0.85
N ARG A 89 13.55 1.82 -0.03
CA ARG A 89 14.60 1.68 0.99
C ARG A 89 14.18 0.82 2.18
N ASN A 90 12.89 0.48 2.29
CA ASN A 90 12.27 -0.17 3.45
C ASN A 90 12.64 0.55 4.76
N ASP A 91 12.64 1.89 4.69
CA ASP A 91 13.05 2.74 5.79
C ASP A 91 11.91 2.85 6.80
N LYS A 92 11.90 1.95 7.78
CA LYS A 92 10.84 1.84 8.80
C LYS A 92 10.57 3.17 9.50
N ASP A 93 11.63 3.88 9.90
CA ASP A 93 11.48 5.12 10.65
C ASP A 93 10.86 6.20 9.75
N ALA A 94 11.34 6.34 8.52
CA ALA A 94 10.79 7.31 7.56
C ALA A 94 9.35 7.00 7.12
N LEU A 95 8.97 5.72 7.09
CA LEU A 95 7.60 5.27 6.76
C LEU A 95 6.63 5.43 7.95
N LEU A 96 7.12 5.37 9.19
CA LEU A 96 6.31 5.56 10.39
C LEU A 96 6.22 7.03 10.84
N ASP A 97 6.99 7.92 10.24
CA ASP A 97 7.01 9.37 10.53
C ASP A 97 5.83 10.13 9.91
N TYR A 98 5.07 9.52 9.00
CA TYR A 98 3.85 10.13 8.46
C TYR A 98 2.76 10.28 9.54
N ASP A 99 2.04 11.40 9.51
CA ASP A 99 0.85 11.64 10.32
C ASP A 99 -0.40 11.82 9.44
N ASP A 100 -1.58 11.51 9.99
CA ASP A 100 -2.82 11.53 9.21
C ASP A 100 -3.20 12.93 8.72
N ALA A 101 -2.82 14.01 9.41
CA ALA A 101 -3.18 15.36 9.00
C ALA A 101 -2.33 15.81 7.80
N SER A 102 -1.02 15.56 7.82
CA SER A 102 -0.14 15.86 6.67
C SER A 102 -0.46 14.98 5.46
N VAL A 103 -0.70 13.68 5.66
CA VAL A 103 -1.13 12.78 4.58
C VAL A 103 -2.42 13.26 3.93
N TYR A 104 -3.41 13.69 4.73
CA TYR A 104 -4.66 14.22 4.18
C TYR A 104 -4.44 15.49 3.34
N ALA A 105 -3.62 16.42 3.84
CA ALA A 105 -3.35 17.68 3.16
C ALA A 105 -2.60 17.48 1.84
N ASP A 106 -1.58 16.62 1.87
CA ASP A 106 -0.62 16.49 0.77
C ASP A 106 -0.92 15.35 -0.20
N ALA A 107 -1.63 14.30 0.24
CA ALA A 107 -1.94 13.12 -0.58
C ALA A 107 -3.45 12.79 -0.64
N GLY A 108 -4.28 13.53 0.09
CA GLY A 108 -5.72 13.32 0.14
C GLY A 108 -6.11 12.12 0.99
N GLN A 109 -7.42 11.90 1.15
CA GLN A 109 -7.91 10.75 1.91
C GLN A 109 -7.52 9.40 1.27
N GLY A 110 -7.26 9.38 -0.04
CA GLY A 110 -6.74 8.20 -0.72
C GLY A 110 -5.30 7.87 -0.32
N GLY A 111 -4.52 8.88 0.09
CA GLY A 111 -3.18 8.70 0.64
C GLY A 111 -3.15 7.88 1.93
N PHE A 112 -4.27 7.70 2.65
CA PHE A 112 -4.31 6.83 3.82
C PHE A 112 -4.05 5.36 3.50
N GLU A 113 -4.18 4.96 2.24
CA GLU A 113 -3.93 3.61 1.76
C GLU A 113 -2.46 3.19 1.89
N ILE A 114 -1.52 4.11 2.18
CA ILE A 114 -0.11 3.77 2.50
C ILE A 114 0.02 2.73 3.63
N ARG A 115 -1.00 2.56 4.48
CA ARG A 115 -1.03 1.50 5.51
C ARG A 115 -0.85 0.10 4.93
N THR A 116 -1.34 -0.17 3.73
CA THR A 116 -1.17 -1.47 3.06
C THR A 116 0.28 -1.64 2.61
N PHE A 117 0.90 -0.57 2.09
CA PHE A 117 2.33 -0.53 1.74
C PHE A 117 3.21 -0.77 2.96
N LEU A 118 2.92 -0.16 4.10
CA LEU A 118 3.64 -0.37 5.37
C LEU A 118 3.54 -1.82 5.85
N ALA A 119 2.36 -2.44 5.75
CA ALA A 119 2.19 -3.85 6.11
C ALA A 119 3.03 -4.78 5.22
N VAL A 120 3.12 -4.49 3.91
CA VAL A 120 4.00 -5.22 2.98
C VAL A 120 5.48 -4.98 3.32
N SER A 121 5.87 -3.73 3.60
CA SER A 121 7.25 -3.35 3.97
C SER A 121 7.74 -4.11 5.20
N ALA A 122 6.91 -4.12 6.24
CA ALA A 122 7.16 -4.83 7.48
C ALA A 122 7.28 -6.35 7.25
N ALA A 123 6.43 -6.92 6.40
CA ALA A 123 6.50 -8.34 6.08
C ALA A 123 7.77 -8.71 5.28
N ALA A 124 8.29 -7.76 4.51
CA ALA A 124 9.50 -7.92 3.72
C ALA A 124 10.80 -7.85 4.54
N ALA A 125 10.72 -7.57 5.85
CA ALA A 125 11.82 -7.74 6.81
C ALA A 125 13.17 -7.11 6.39
N GLY A 126 13.15 -5.86 5.92
CA GLY A 126 14.36 -5.12 5.54
C GLY A 126 14.86 -5.38 4.12
N ALA A 127 14.16 -6.19 3.32
CA ALA A 127 14.43 -6.32 1.89
C ALA A 127 14.30 -4.97 1.17
N THR A 128 15.07 -4.79 0.10
CA THR A 128 14.98 -3.61 -0.77
C THR A 128 13.85 -3.78 -1.79
N GLY A 129 13.08 -2.72 -1.97
CA GLY A 129 11.97 -2.63 -2.90
C GLY A 129 12.39 -2.09 -4.26
N THR A 130 11.67 -2.50 -5.29
CA THR A 130 11.80 -2.03 -6.67
C THR A 130 10.44 -1.57 -7.16
N VAL A 131 10.35 -0.33 -7.63
CA VAL A 131 9.20 0.15 -8.41
C VAL A 131 9.38 -0.28 -9.86
N HIS A 132 8.47 -1.12 -10.36
CA HIS A 132 8.44 -1.57 -11.75
C HIS A 132 7.66 -0.61 -12.64
N PHE A 133 6.62 0.01 -12.07
CA PHE A 133 5.78 0.98 -12.75
C PHE A 133 5.32 2.04 -11.75
N PHE A 134 5.38 3.30 -12.16
CA PHE A 134 4.77 4.42 -11.47
C PHE A 134 4.34 5.46 -12.49
N GLN A 135 3.07 5.82 -12.48
CA GLN A 135 2.57 6.91 -13.31
C GLN A 135 1.34 7.57 -12.67
N PRO A 136 1.27 8.91 -12.65
CA PRO A 136 0.01 9.64 -12.51
C PRO A 136 -0.92 9.27 -13.67
N ILE A 137 -2.13 8.82 -13.38
CA ILE A 137 -3.13 8.51 -14.40
C ILE A 137 -4.34 9.44 -14.21
N PRO A 138 -4.37 10.60 -14.90
CA PRO A 138 -5.41 11.62 -14.68
C PRO A 138 -6.85 11.12 -14.88
N ILE A 139 -7.08 10.22 -15.84
CA ILE A 139 -8.42 9.65 -16.08
C ILE A 139 -8.91 8.77 -14.93
N PHE A 140 -7.99 8.25 -14.10
CA PHE A 140 -8.31 7.52 -12.87
C PHE A 140 -8.17 8.38 -11.61
N ALA A 141 -7.77 9.66 -11.75
CA ALA A 141 -7.57 10.60 -10.65
C ALA A 141 -6.63 10.09 -9.54
N VAL A 142 -5.63 9.25 -9.89
CA VAL A 142 -4.69 8.62 -8.96
C VAL A 142 -3.36 8.30 -9.63
N SER A 143 -2.28 8.23 -8.85
CA SER A 143 -1.02 7.60 -9.27
C SER A 143 -1.07 6.09 -9.11
N CYS A 144 -0.89 5.34 -10.20
CA CYS A 144 -0.85 3.88 -10.16
C CYS A 144 0.59 3.37 -10.03
N THR A 145 0.80 2.40 -9.14
CA THR A 145 2.12 1.83 -8.85
C THR A 145 2.10 0.30 -8.93
N ILE A 146 3.17 -0.29 -9.48
CA ILE A 146 3.50 -1.71 -9.36
C ILE A 146 4.91 -1.78 -8.79
N ALA A 147 5.06 -2.43 -7.63
CA ALA A 147 6.33 -2.55 -6.94
C ALA A 147 6.43 -3.90 -6.21
N SER A 148 7.65 -4.34 -5.91
CA SER A 148 7.89 -5.56 -5.14
C SER A 148 9.16 -5.46 -4.31
N TYR A 149 9.23 -6.22 -3.22
CA TYR A 149 10.48 -6.46 -2.48
C TYR A 149 11.23 -7.67 -3.03
N ALA A 150 12.57 -7.61 -3.01
CA ALA A 150 13.43 -8.76 -3.28
C ALA A 150 13.66 -9.56 -1.99
N LEU A 151 12.80 -10.56 -1.75
CA LEU A 151 12.82 -11.44 -0.57
C LEU A 151 13.89 -12.54 -0.66
#